data_AF-A0A5K0X0C9-F1
#
_entry.id   AF-A0A5K0X0C9-F1
#
_cell.length_a   1.000
_cell.length_b   1.000
_cell.length_c   1.000
_cell.angle_alpha   90.00
_cell.angle_beta   90.00
_cell.angle_gamma   90.00
#
_symmetry.space_group_name_H-M   'P 1'
#
loop_
_entity.id
_entity.type
_entity.pdbx_description
1 polymer ?
#
loop_
_entity_poly.entity_id
_entity_poly.type
_entity_poly.pdbx_seq_one_letter_code
_entity_poly.pdbx_strand_id
1 'polypeptide(L)'
;IKKLLREKRLADIVDNNLKENYDPKEVEIVVQVALLCTQRSPDDRPKMAEVVHMLQGVGLVERWEYLQQLEKIQNQEFPLVSQQFVWADVSSYDQTATELSKGR
;
A
#
# COMPACT_ATOMS: atom_id res chain seq x y z
N ILE A 1 -3.47 -4.59 9.73
CA ILE A 1 -2.30 -5.39 9.28
C ILE A 1 -0.97 -4.86 9.84
N LYS A 2 -0.55 -3.60 9.56
CA LYS A 2 0.72 -3.03 10.09
C LYS A 2 0.92 -3.20 11.60
N LYS A 3 -0.15 -3.08 12.41
CA LYS A 3 -0.12 -3.36 13.85
C LYS A 3 0.28 -4.81 14.15
N LEU A 4 -0.36 -5.79 13.50
CA LEU A 4 -0.09 -7.21 13.70
C LEU A 4 1.33 -7.58 13.28
N LEU A 5 1.86 -6.98 12.20
CA LEU A 5 3.24 -7.15 11.78
C LEU A 5 4.22 -6.70 12.88
N ARG A 6 4.02 -5.50 13.46
CA ARG A 6 4.87 -5.00 14.57
C ARG A 6 4.77 -5.85 15.83
N GLU A 7 3.59 -6.39 16.11
CA GLU A 7 3.34 -7.26 17.27
C GLU A 7 3.78 -8.72 17.03
N LYS A 8 4.31 -9.05 15.84
CA LYS A 8 4.64 -10.43 15.41
C LYS A 8 3.46 -11.40 15.48
N ARG A 9 2.25 -10.90 15.20
CA ARG A 9 0.98 -11.65 15.23
C ARG A 9 0.40 -11.88 13.83
N LEU A 10 1.26 -12.21 12.87
CA LEU A 10 0.82 -12.46 11.49
C LEU A 10 -0.01 -13.75 11.37
N ALA A 11 0.17 -14.71 12.27
CA ALA A 11 -0.64 -15.95 12.29
C ALA A 11 -2.16 -15.66 12.37
N ASP A 12 -2.56 -14.55 13.00
CA ASP A 12 -3.96 -14.14 13.14
C ASP A 12 -4.64 -13.79 11.80
N ILE A 13 -3.88 -13.63 10.71
CA ILE A 13 -4.38 -13.27 9.38
C ILE A 13 -3.99 -14.28 8.29
N VAL A 14 -3.27 -15.34 8.63
CA VAL A 14 -2.96 -16.42 7.69
C VAL A 14 -4.24 -17.22 7.45
N ASP A 15 -4.47 -17.65 6.21
CA ASP A 15 -5.61 -18.51 5.88
C ASP A 15 -5.55 -19.82 6.69
N ASN A 16 -6.61 -20.10 7.46
CA ASN A 16 -6.73 -21.31 8.28
C ASN A 16 -6.63 -22.61 7.46
N ASN A 17 -6.91 -22.57 6.15
CA ASN A 17 -6.77 -23.72 5.26
C ASN A 17 -5.30 -24.12 5.03
N LEU A 18 -4.35 -23.19 5.23
CA LEU A 18 -2.91 -23.47 5.17
C LEU A 18 -2.42 -24.25 6.39
N LYS A 19 -3.22 -24.28 7.47
CA LYS A 19 -2.87 -24.95 8.74
C LYS A 19 -1.51 -24.46 9.24
N GLU A 20 -0.49 -25.32 9.28
CA GLU A 20 0.90 -25.00 9.64
C GLU A 20 1.86 -25.25 8.46
N ASN A 21 1.33 -25.38 7.24
CA ASN A 21 2.13 -25.63 6.03
C ASN A 21 2.63 -24.31 5.41
N TYR A 22 3.22 -23.44 6.21
CA TYR A 22 3.81 -22.19 5.75
C TYR A 22 5.01 -21.80 6.60
N ASP A 23 5.98 -21.10 6.01
CA ASP A 23 7.06 -20.46 6.77
C ASP A 23 6.59 -19.08 7.26
N PRO A 24 6.61 -18.80 8.58
CA PRO A 24 6.31 -17.48 9.12
C PRO A 24 7.11 -16.34 8.47
N LYS A 25 8.34 -16.60 8.02
CA LYS A 25 9.18 -15.62 7.32
C LYS A 25 8.66 -15.31 5.92
N GLU A 26 8.20 -16.32 5.18
CA GLU A 26 7.58 -16.12 3.87
C GLU A 26 6.29 -15.30 4.00
N VAL A 27 5.48 -15.59 5.03
CA VAL A 27 4.30 -14.78 5.35
C VAL A 27 4.68 -13.33 5.65
N GLU A 28 5.73 -13.10 6.44
CA GLU A 28 6.22 -11.75 6.72
C GLU A 28 6.63 -11.01 5.43
N ILE A 29 7.40 -11.66 4.56
CA ILE A 29 7.81 -11.10 3.26
C ILE A 29 6.59 -10.74 2.42
N VAL A 30 5.63 -11.66 2.26
CA VAL A 30 4.42 -11.45 1.46
C VAL A 30 3.59 -10.30 2.03
N VAL A 31 3.45 -10.21 3.35
CA VAL A 31 2.73 -9.12 4.01
C VAL A 31 3.43 -7.78 3.80
N GLN A 32 4.75 -7.71 3.89
CA GLN A 32 5.50 -6.47 3.62
C GLN A 32 5.33 -6.02 2.16
N VAL A 33 5.46 -6.95 1.20
CA VAL A 33 5.25 -6.69 -0.22
C VAL A 33 3.82 -6.24 -0.49
N ALA A 34 2.82 -6.91 0.10
CA ALA A 34 1.42 -6.51 -0.04
C ALA A 34 1.18 -5.09 0.48
N LEU A 35 1.75 -4.74 1.63
CA LEU A 35 1.64 -3.41 2.21
C LEU A 35 2.27 -2.31 1.34
N LEU A 36 3.38 -2.62 0.65
CA LEU A 36 3.97 -1.73 -0.37
C LEU A 36 3.06 -1.59 -1.59
N CYS A 37 2.49 -2.69 -2.08
CA CYS A 37 1.60 -2.69 -3.25
C CYS A 37 0.27 -1.96 -3.02
N THR A 38 -0.23 -1.94 -1.78
CA THR A 38 -1.51 -1.31 -1.42
C THR A 38 -1.35 0.10 -0.84
N GLN A 39 -0.26 0.80 -1.15
CA GLN A 39 -0.08 2.19 -0.72
C GLN A 39 -1.15 3.10 -1.32
N ARG A 40 -1.53 4.12 -0.54
CA ARG A 40 -2.64 5.02 -0.88
C ARG A 40 -2.34 5.78 -2.18
N SER A 41 -1.15 6.36 -2.29
CA SER A 41 -0.68 6.97 -3.53
C SER A 41 -0.32 5.89 -4.54
N PRO A 42 -0.78 5.96 -5.79
CA PRO A 42 -0.32 5.09 -6.87
C PRO A 42 1.18 5.19 -7.12
N ASP A 43 1.77 6.37 -6.94
CA ASP A 43 3.19 6.65 -7.25
C ASP A 43 4.16 5.96 -6.29
N ASP A 44 3.71 5.66 -5.07
CA ASP A 44 4.54 4.96 -4.08
C ASP A 44 4.61 3.44 -4.36
N ARG A 45 3.60 2.91 -5.06
CA ARG A 45 3.45 1.47 -5.30
C ARG A 45 4.60 0.97 -6.18
N PRO A 46 5.21 -0.18 -5.84
CA PRO A 46 6.28 -0.75 -6.64
C PRO A 46 5.77 -1.21 -8.01
N LYS A 47 6.65 -1.13 -9.02
CA LYS A 47 6.38 -1.75 -10.33
C LYS A 47 6.36 -3.27 -10.18
N MET A 48 5.61 -3.98 -11.02
CA MET A 48 5.56 -5.45 -10.96
C MET A 48 6.93 -6.12 -11.10
N ALA A 49 7.86 -5.53 -11.86
CA ALA A 49 9.24 -6.02 -11.93
C ALA A 49 9.96 -5.93 -10.58
N GLU A 50 9.77 -4.84 -9.83
CA GLU A 50 10.33 -4.67 -8.48
C GLU A 50 9.69 -5.66 -7.50
N VAL A 51 8.38 -5.91 -7.63
CA VAL A 51 7.68 -6.93 -6.83
C VAL A 51 8.31 -8.32 -7.03
N VAL A 52 8.61 -8.70 -8.27
CA VAL A 52 9.29 -9.97 -8.55
C VAL A 52 10.68 -10.01 -7.90
N HIS A 53 11.46 -8.94 -8.00
CA HIS A 53 12.77 -8.88 -7.35
C HIS A 53 12.67 -8.99 -5.82
N MET A 54 11.70 -8.31 -5.20
CA MET A 54 11.45 -8.40 -3.77
C MET A 54 11.08 -9.83 -3.33
N LEU A 55 10.24 -10.52 -4.10
CA LEU A 55 9.89 -11.93 -3.83
C LEU A 55 11.06 -12.90 -4.06
N GLN A 56 12.03 -12.53 -4.90
CA GLN A 56 13.29 -13.26 -5.08
C GLN A 56 14.33 -12.94 -3.99
N GLY A 57 14.00 -12.10 -3.01
CA GLY A 57 14.87 -11.75 -1.89
C GLY A 57 15.76 -10.52 -2.13
N VAL A 58 15.45 -9.69 -3.12
CA VAL A 58 16.27 -8.52 -3.49
C VAL A 58 15.53 -7.22 -3.19
N GLY A 59 16.14 -6.33 -2.41
CA GLY A 59 15.70 -4.93 -2.27
C GLY A 59 14.49 -4.68 -1.36
N LEU A 60 13.90 -5.73 -0.76
CA LEU A 60 12.72 -5.60 0.11
C LEU A 60 13.07 -4.90 1.43
N VAL A 61 14.20 -5.24 2.04
CA VAL A 61 14.59 -4.73 3.36
C VAL A 61 14.77 -3.22 3.31
N GLU A 62 15.54 -2.75 2.34
CA GLU A 62 15.86 -1.32 2.16
C GLU A 62 14.58 -0.53 1.87
N ARG A 63 13.72 -1.04 0.98
CA ARG A 63 12.46 -0.38 0.63
C ARG A 63 11.49 -0.34 1.81
N TRP A 64 11.42 -1.41 2.59
CA TRP A 64 10.56 -1.51 3.76
C TRP A 64 11.00 -0.56 4.87
N GLU A 65 12.31 -0.47 5.13
CA GLU A 65 12.88 0.47 6.10
C GLU A 65 12.58 1.92 5.73
N TYR A 66 12.73 2.27 4.45
CA TYR A 66 12.38 3.60 3.94
C TYR A 66 10.91 3.94 4.20
N LEU A 67 9.99 3.02 3.90
CA LEU A 67 8.56 3.21 4.19
C LEU A 67 8.31 3.46 5.69
N GLN A 68 8.95 2.70 6.58
CA GLN A 68 8.77 2.91 8.02
C GLN A 68 9.29 4.27 8.48
N GLN A 69 10.36 4.78 7.87
CA GLN A 69 10.88 6.11 8.17
C GLN A 69 9.89 7.20 7.73
N LEU A 70 9.34 7.10 6.52
CA LEU A 70 8.32 8.03 6.03
C LEU A 70 7.09 8.06 6.94
N GLU A 71 6.61 6.90 7.38
CA GLU A 71 5.49 6.82 8.33
C GLU A 71 5.80 7.53 9.66
N LYS A 72 7.04 7.39 10.17
CA LYS A 72 7.45 8.09 11.40
C LYS A 72 7.46 9.60 11.21
N ILE A 73 8.01 10.08 10.09
CA ILE A 73 8.06 11.51 9.75
C ILE A 73 6.63 12.06 9.67
N GLN A 74 5.76 11.40 8.90
CA GLN A 74 4.36 11.81 8.78
C GLN A 74 3.69 11.93 10.16
N ASN A 75 3.78 10.87 10.97
CA ASN A 75 3.14 10.84 12.29
C ASN A 75 3.72 11.86 13.28
N GLN A 76 4.96 12.33 13.09
CA GLN A 76 5.57 13.39 13.88
C GLN A 76 5.14 14.80 13.43
N GLU A 77 4.86 14.99 12.14
CA GLU A 77 4.37 16.26 11.57
C GLU A 77 2.84 16.46 11.73
N PHE A 78 2.09 15.40 12.05
CA PHE A 78 0.63 15.41 12.16
C PHE A 78 -0.06 16.07 13.38
N PRO A 79 0.58 16.85 14.28
CA PRO A 79 -0.21 17.73 15.15
C PRO A 79 -0.79 18.96 14.42
N LEU A 80 -0.25 19.38 13.26
CA LEU A 80 -0.57 20.71 12.67
C LEU A 80 -1.33 20.71 11.33
N VAL A 81 -1.48 19.56 10.64
CA VAL A 81 -2.08 19.50 9.29
C VAL A 81 -3.58 19.18 9.28
N SER A 82 -4.25 19.27 10.42
CA SER A 82 -5.68 18.96 10.55
C SER A 82 -6.63 20.02 9.96
N GLN A 83 -6.13 21.10 9.33
CA GLN A 83 -6.97 22.21 8.87
C GLN A 83 -7.04 22.46 7.35
N GLN A 84 -6.42 21.66 6.48
CA GLN A 84 -6.52 21.93 5.03
C GLN A 84 -6.72 20.67 4.18
N PHE A 85 -7.93 20.14 4.19
CA PHE A 85 -8.42 19.19 3.17
C PHE A 85 -8.70 19.96 1.87
N VAL A 86 -7.77 19.95 0.91
CA VAL A 86 -7.97 20.47 -0.46
C VAL A 86 -8.59 19.36 -1.32
N TRP A 87 -9.91 19.15 -1.17
CA TRP A 87 -10.71 18.41 -2.17
C TRP A 87 -11.37 19.35 -3.18
N ALA A 88 -10.90 20.60 -3.27
CA ALA A 88 -11.51 21.63 -4.09
C ALA A 88 -10.89 21.79 -5.49
N ASP A 89 -9.87 21.00 -5.88
CA ASP A 89 -9.17 21.22 -7.16
C ASP A 89 -9.12 20.00 -8.09
N VAL A 90 -10.10 19.09 -7.96
CA VAL A 90 -10.43 18.13 -9.02
C VAL A 90 -11.77 18.54 -9.64
N SER A 91 -11.76 19.65 -10.38
CA SER A 91 -12.76 19.89 -11.43
C SER A 91 -12.30 20.99 -12.38
N SER A 92 -11.42 20.63 -13.31
CA SER A 92 -11.14 21.49 -14.48
C SER A 92 -10.95 20.73 -15.80
N TYR A 93 -10.92 19.39 -15.81
CA TYR A 93 -10.94 18.61 -17.05
C TYR A 93 -11.93 17.46 -16.94
N ASP A 94 -13.19 17.76 -17.25
CA ASP A 94 -14.08 16.90 -18.05
C ASP A 94 -15.38 17.68 -18.32
N GLN A 95 -15.34 18.56 -19.31
CA GLN A 95 -16.56 19.08 -19.93
C GLN A 95 -17.01 18.10 -21.02
N THR A 96 -18.15 17.45 -20.74
CA THR A 96 -19.13 16.88 -21.67
C THR A 96 -18.76 15.60 -22.42
N ALA A 97 -18.91 14.45 -21.75
CA ALA A 97 -19.31 13.20 -22.40
C ALA A 97 -20.85 13.07 -22.37
N THR A 98 -21.53 13.82 -23.24
CA THR A 98 -22.95 13.69 -23.63
C THR A 98 -23.04 14.40 -24.99
N GLU A 99 -23.37 13.78 -26.12
CA GLU A 99 -24.65 13.17 -26.47
C GLU A 99 -24.48 12.10 -27.56
N LEU A 100 -24.87 10.85 -27.29
CA LEU A 100 -25.18 9.87 -28.33
C LEU A 100 -26.61 9.38 -28.10
N SER A 101 -27.58 10.08 -28.70
CA SER A 101 -28.93 9.57 -28.92
C SER A 101 -29.76 10.60 -29.71
N LYS A 102 -29.62 10.63 -31.04
CA LYS A 102 -30.77 10.90 -31.92
C LYS A 102 -30.66 10.02 -33.17
N GLY A 103 -31.18 8.82 -33.06
CA GLY A 103 -31.72 8.10 -34.20
C GLY A 103 -33.20 8.45 -34.34
N ARG A 104 -33.57 9.10 -35.44
CA ARG A 104 -34.72 8.70 -36.28
C ARG A 104 -34.64 9.39 -37.62
#